data_AF-A0AAD4KXP4-F1
#
_entry.id   AF-A0AAD4KXP4-F1
#
_cell.length_a   1.000
_cell.length_b   1.000
_cell.length_c   1.000
_cell.angle_alpha   90.00
_cell.angle_beta   90.00
_cell.angle_gamma   90.00
#
_symmetry.space_group_name_H-M   'P 1'
#
loop_
_entity.id
_entity.type
_entity.pdbx_description
1 polymer ?
#
loop_
_entity_poly.entity_id
_entity_poly.type
_entity_poly.pdbx_seq_one_letter_code
_entity_poly.pdbx_strand_id
1 'polypeptide(L)'
;MWVAQYFRWCPPRTLITCGDLRTMGYVLPAAIGVKVVKPHALVIDIDGDASFAMTLNELSTAAQFNIGVKLIILNNEEQGMITQWQNLFYEDRYAHCHQKNLGLVKLAMAMGLQVRHVVKPDHVFNSLKWLIDTEGPTLLEVITDKKVPVLPMVPGGSGLDEFITWDREKRNIKNDES
;
A
#
# COMPACT_ATOMS: atom_id res chain seq x y z
N MET A 1 3.01 5.75 4.09
CA MET A 1 4.25 6.51 4.45
C MET A 1 5.35 6.30 3.44
N TRP A 2 5.77 5.06 3.15
CA TRP A 2 6.85 4.79 2.19
C TRP A 2 6.67 5.46 0.83
N VAL A 3 5.45 5.51 0.29
CA VAL A 3 5.16 6.26 -0.95
C VAL A 3 5.61 7.72 -0.85
N ALA A 4 5.29 8.41 0.25
CA ALA A 4 5.68 9.81 0.44
C ALA A 4 7.19 9.98 0.59
N GLN A 5 7.89 9.02 1.20
CA GLN A 5 9.33 9.06 1.43
C GLN A 5 10.16 8.73 0.18
N TYR A 6 9.77 7.69 -0.57
CA TYR A 6 10.58 7.12 -1.64
C TYR A 6 10.22 7.61 -3.04
N PHE A 7 9.03 8.22 -3.21
CA PHE A 7 8.67 8.80 -4.49
C PHE A 7 9.22 10.23 -4.62
N ARG A 8 9.81 10.55 -5.78
CA ARG A 8 10.28 11.90 -6.06
C ARG A 8 9.13 12.76 -6.59
N TRP A 9 8.62 13.65 -5.75
CA TRP A 9 7.56 14.58 -6.09
C TRP A 9 8.12 15.81 -6.83
N CYS A 10 7.66 16.05 -8.06
CA CYS A 10 8.07 17.23 -8.84
C CYS A 10 6.88 18.15 -9.15
N PRO A 11 5.77 17.67 -9.75
CA PRO A 11 4.66 18.55 -10.09
C PRO A 11 3.70 18.70 -8.89
N PRO A 12 2.99 19.84 -8.77
CA PRO A 12 1.94 19.97 -7.77
C PRO A 12 0.76 19.02 -8.09
N ARG A 13 -0.01 18.68 -7.05
CA ARG A 13 -1.25 17.87 -7.16
C ARG A 13 -1.05 16.45 -7.74
N THR A 14 0.12 15.85 -7.52
CA THR A 14 0.41 14.46 -7.91
C THR A 14 0.41 13.47 -6.75
N LEU A 15 0.35 13.96 -5.51
CA LEU A 15 0.11 13.15 -4.32
C LEU A 15 -1.31 13.46 -3.82
N ILE A 16 -2.18 12.45 -3.85
CA ILE A 16 -3.57 12.53 -3.40
C ILE A 16 -3.73 11.45 -2.33
N THR A 17 -3.89 11.87 -1.08
CA THR A 17 -3.91 10.96 0.08
C THR A 17 -4.73 11.55 1.22
N CYS A 18 -5.26 10.70 2.11
CA CYS A 18 -6.01 11.13 3.28
C CYS A 18 -5.07 11.34 4.48
N GLY A 19 -4.62 12.58 4.67
CA GLY A 19 -3.65 12.92 5.73
C GLY A 19 -4.27 13.02 7.13
N ASP A 20 -5.30 13.83 7.28
CA ASP A 20 -5.81 14.22 8.60
C ASP A 20 -6.74 13.15 9.21
N LEU A 21 -7.86 12.85 8.53
CA LEU A 21 -8.81 11.84 8.99
C LEU A 21 -8.26 10.40 8.89
N ARG A 22 -7.23 10.17 8.07
CA ARG A 22 -6.57 8.87 7.86
C ARG A 22 -7.56 7.74 7.51
N THR A 23 -8.49 8.03 6.62
CA THR A 23 -9.52 7.07 6.18
C THR A 23 -8.90 5.97 5.33
N MET A 24 -8.94 4.73 5.84
CA MET A 24 -8.64 3.52 5.08
C MET A 24 -9.72 3.28 4.01
N GLY A 25 -9.34 2.70 2.86
CA GLY A 25 -10.22 2.55 1.70
C GLY A 25 -10.43 3.83 0.87
N TYR A 26 -9.73 4.91 1.19
CA TYR A 26 -9.87 6.18 0.47
C TYR A 26 -9.28 6.13 -0.95
N VAL A 27 -8.17 5.42 -1.14
CA VAL A 27 -7.28 5.64 -2.29
C VAL A 27 -7.90 5.11 -3.59
N LEU A 28 -8.50 3.92 -3.57
CA LEU A 28 -9.18 3.35 -4.74
C LEU A 28 -10.27 4.26 -5.33
N PRO A 29 -11.33 4.66 -4.60
CA PRO A 29 -12.35 5.56 -5.14
C PRO A 29 -11.77 6.93 -5.54
N ALA A 30 -10.77 7.44 -4.81
CA ALA A 30 -10.09 8.68 -5.18
C ALA A 30 -9.33 8.54 -6.52
N ALA A 31 -8.62 7.43 -6.73
CA ALA A 31 -7.89 7.15 -7.97
C ALA A 31 -8.83 7.04 -9.17
N ILE A 32 -9.98 6.39 -9.00
CA ILE A 32 -11.04 6.33 -10.01
C ILE A 32 -11.50 7.75 -10.38
N GLY A 33 -11.85 8.57 -9.40
CA GLY A 33 -12.28 9.95 -9.63
C GLY A 33 -11.22 10.81 -10.33
N VAL A 34 -9.96 10.68 -9.93
CA VAL A 34 -8.83 11.39 -10.55
C VAL A 34 -8.64 10.96 -11.99
N LYS A 35 -8.72 9.66 -12.28
CA LYS A 35 -8.57 9.13 -13.64
C LYS A 35 -9.69 9.58 -14.56
N VAL A 36 -10.91 9.73 -14.04
CA VAL A 36 -12.04 10.32 -14.79
C VAL A 36 -11.75 11.78 -15.18
N VAL A 37 -11.23 12.59 -14.25
CA VAL A 37 -10.91 14.02 -14.52
C VAL A 37 -9.64 14.17 -15.36
N LYS A 38 -8.71 13.22 -15.28
CA LYS A 38 -7.41 13.21 -15.97
C LYS A 38 -7.23 11.92 -16.77
N PRO A 39 -8.00 11.70 -17.86
CA PRO A 39 -8.02 10.43 -18.59
C PRO A 39 -6.65 10.04 -19.17
N HIS A 40 -5.83 11.02 -19.55
CA HIS A 40 -4.50 10.78 -20.12
C HIS A 40 -3.38 10.68 -19.07
N ALA A 41 -3.65 10.99 -17.80
CA ALA A 41 -2.64 10.86 -16.74
C ALA A 41 -2.47 9.39 -16.33
N LEU A 42 -1.24 8.99 -16.02
CA LEU A 42 -0.98 7.75 -15.31
C LEU A 42 -1.38 7.92 -13.85
N VAL A 43 -2.46 7.27 -13.44
CA VAL A 43 -2.98 7.30 -12.07
C VAL A 43 -2.68 5.96 -11.42
N ILE A 44 -1.85 5.99 -10.38
CA ILE A 44 -1.43 4.81 -9.63
C ILE A 44 -1.98 4.92 -8.21
N ASP A 45 -2.81 3.96 -7.85
CA ASP A 45 -3.23 3.67 -6.49
C ASP A 45 -2.16 2.76 -5.85
N ILE A 46 -1.56 3.21 -4.75
CA ILE A 46 -0.66 2.40 -3.93
C ILE A 46 -1.33 2.23 -2.58
N ASP A 47 -1.86 1.04 -2.34
CA ASP A 47 -2.68 0.73 -1.17
C ASP A 47 -2.08 -0.40 -0.34
N GLY A 48 -2.47 -0.44 0.93
CA GLY A 48 -2.23 -1.59 1.80
C GLY A 48 -3.37 -2.59 1.68
N ASP A 49 -3.08 -3.87 1.86
CA ASP A 49 -4.06 -4.96 1.89
C ASP A 49 -5.29 -4.68 2.78
N ALA A 50 -5.06 -4.23 4.02
CA ALA A 50 -6.13 -3.95 4.98
C ALA A 50 -6.99 -2.74 4.57
N SER A 51 -6.37 -1.72 3.96
CA SER A 51 -7.06 -0.51 3.50
C SER A 51 -7.87 -0.79 2.25
N PHE A 52 -7.27 -1.48 1.28
CA PHE A 52 -7.94 -1.92 0.06
C PHE A 52 -9.18 -2.76 0.36
N ALA A 53 -9.11 -3.63 1.37
CA ALA A 53 -10.22 -4.49 1.75
C ALA A 53 -11.50 -3.73 2.16
N MET A 54 -11.41 -2.45 2.54
CA MET A 54 -12.57 -1.65 2.94
C MET A 54 -13.48 -1.28 1.77
N THR A 55 -12.89 -1.01 0.59
CA THR A 55 -13.60 -0.44 -0.57
C THR A 55 -13.33 -1.19 -1.87
N LEU A 56 -12.82 -2.42 -1.80
CA LEU A 56 -12.51 -3.27 -2.96
C LEU A 56 -13.65 -3.40 -3.97
N ASN A 57 -14.90 -3.22 -3.54
CA ASN A 57 -16.08 -3.29 -4.42
C ASN A 57 -16.03 -2.26 -5.57
N GLU A 58 -15.30 -1.15 -5.40
CA GLU A 58 -15.12 -0.13 -6.44
C GLU A 58 -14.27 -0.61 -7.63
N LEU A 59 -13.62 -1.78 -7.53
CA LEU A 59 -13.05 -2.45 -8.70
C LEU A 59 -14.11 -2.68 -9.78
N SER A 60 -15.36 -2.98 -9.38
CA SER A 60 -16.47 -3.15 -10.33
C SER A 60 -16.80 -1.86 -11.07
N THR A 61 -16.74 -0.72 -10.39
CA THR A 61 -16.89 0.61 -10.99
C THR A 61 -15.78 0.87 -12.01
N ALA A 62 -14.52 0.61 -11.64
CA ALA A 62 -13.40 0.79 -12.57
C ALA A 62 -13.52 -0.10 -13.82
N ALA A 63 -13.95 -1.35 -13.65
CA ALA A 63 -14.17 -2.29 -14.76
C ALA A 63 -15.36 -1.89 -15.65
N GLN A 64 -16.51 -1.56 -15.04
CA GLN A 64 -17.74 -1.20 -15.76
C GLN A 64 -17.52 -0.02 -16.72
N PHE A 65 -16.77 0.99 -16.28
CA PHE A 65 -16.50 2.19 -17.06
C PHE A 65 -15.15 2.16 -17.77
N ASN A 66 -14.43 1.03 -17.74
CA ASN A 66 -13.08 0.87 -18.27
C ASN A 66 -12.11 2.00 -17.86
N ILE A 67 -12.16 2.38 -16.58
CA ILE A 67 -11.34 3.45 -16.03
C ILE A 67 -9.95 2.88 -15.77
N GLY A 68 -8.96 3.29 -16.58
CA GLY A 68 -7.61 2.72 -16.59
C GLY A 68 -6.71 3.08 -15.39
N VAL A 69 -7.20 2.93 -14.16
CA VAL A 69 -6.41 3.06 -12.92
C VAL A 69 -5.45 1.88 -12.75
N LYS A 70 -4.27 2.15 -12.19
CA LYS A 70 -3.24 1.15 -11.91
C LYS A 70 -3.18 0.93 -10.42
N LEU A 71 -3.47 -0.28 -9.94
CA LEU A 71 -3.45 -0.59 -8.52
C LEU A 71 -2.19 -1.38 -8.17
N ILE A 72 -1.52 -0.96 -7.10
CA ILE A 72 -0.41 -1.68 -6.47
C ILE A 72 -0.82 -1.94 -5.02
N ILE A 73 -1.09 -3.21 -4.70
CA ILE A 73 -1.43 -3.61 -3.35
C ILE A 73 -0.19 -4.18 -2.68
N LEU A 74 0.29 -3.49 -1.65
CA LEU A 74 1.37 -3.97 -0.79
C LEU A 74 0.76 -4.90 0.25
N ASN A 75 0.94 -6.20 0.01
CA ASN A 75 0.37 -7.25 0.84
C ASN A 75 1.44 -7.75 1.82
N ASN A 76 1.34 -7.32 3.07
CA ASN A 76 2.10 -7.82 4.22
C ASN A 76 1.23 -8.65 5.19
N GLU A 77 -0.04 -8.87 4.87
CA GLU A 77 -1.00 -9.63 5.67
C GLU A 77 -1.22 -9.07 7.09
N GLU A 78 -1.04 -7.77 7.28
CA GLU A 78 -1.16 -7.11 8.58
C GLU A 78 -1.59 -5.65 8.45
N GLN A 79 -2.21 -5.10 9.50
CA GLN A 79 -2.35 -3.66 9.66
C GLN A 79 -1.00 -3.08 10.10
N GLY A 80 -0.04 -3.00 9.17
CA GLY A 80 1.38 -2.77 9.45
C GLY A 80 1.70 -1.53 10.30
N MET A 81 0.92 -0.47 10.15
CA MET A 81 1.07 0.72 11.00
C MET A 81 0.69 0.40 12.46
N ILE A 82 -0.43 -0.30 12.69
CA ILE A 82 -0.87 -0.69 14.02
C ILE A 82 0.09 -1.70 14.66
N THR A 83 0.59 -2.68 13.89
CA THR A 83 1.59 -3.63 14.39
C THR A 83 2.90 -2.94 14.74
N GLN A 84 3.34 -1.92 13.99
CA GLN A 84 4.49 -1.10 14.37
C GLN A 84 4.30 -0.41 15.74
N TRP A 85 3.14 0.19 16.01
CA TRP A 85 2.86 0.79 17.31
C TRP A 85 2.81 -0.26 18.43
N GLN A 86 2.22 -1.42 18.18
CA GLN A 86 2.18 -2.53 19.13
C GLN A 86 3.58 -3.08 19.44
N ASN A 87 4.48 -3.12 18.45
CA ASN A 87 5.88 -3.51 18.66
C ASN A 87 6.67 -2.52 19.50
N LEU A 88 6.39 -1.23 19.34
CA LEU A 88 7.15 -0.16 20.01
C LEU A 88 6.67 0.10 21.44
N PHE A 89 5.36 0.01 21.69
CA PHE A 89 4.76 0.50 22.93
C PHE A 89 3.95 -0.54 23.71
N TYR A 90 3.73 -1.73 23.15
CA TYR A 90 2.87 -2.76 23.75
C TYR A 90 3.51 -4.16 23.73
N GLU A 91 4.84 -4.24 23.75
CA GLU A 91 5.58 -5.50 23.92
C GLU A 91 5.17 -6.59 22.91
N ASP A 92 5.02 -6.20 21.64
CA ASP A 92 4.68 -7.10 20.54
C ASP A 92 3.31 -7.83 20.75
N ARG A 93 2.40 -7.25 21.56
CA ARG A 93 1.04 -7.78 21.77
C ARG A 93 0.08 -7.33 20.67
N TYR A 94 -0.14 -8.23 19.71
CA TYR A 94 -0.98 -7.97 18.54
C TYR A 94 -2.49 -8.13 18.80
N ALA A 95 -3.17 -7.02 19.09
CA ALA A 95 -4.62 -7.00 19.31
C ALA A 95 -5.38 -6.74 18.01
N HIS A 96 -5.94 -7.80 17.40
CA HIS A 96 -6.88 -7.75 16.26
C HIS A 96 -6.41 -6.97 15.02
N CYS A 97 -5.10 -6.86 14.81
CA CYS A 97 -4.47 -6.12 13.73
C CYS A 97 -4.07 -7.02 12.53
N HIS A 98 -4.59 -8.25 12.48
CA HIS A 98 -4.36 -9.20 11.38
C HIS A 98 -5.71 -9.65 10.84
N GLN A 99 -6.13 -9.05 9.71
CA GLN A 99 -7.29 -9.51 8.97
C GLN A 99 -6.92 -10.68 8.04
N LYS A 100 -7.90 -11.52 7.72
CA LYS A 100 -7.72 -12.52 6.67
C LYS A 100 -7.90 -11.85 5.31
N ASN A 101 -6.83 -11.83 4.50
CA ASN A 101 -6.89 -11.31 3.15
C ASN A 101 -7.69 -12.24 2.23
N LEU A 102 -8.40 -11.63 1.28
CA LEU A 102 -9.05 -12.31 0.17
C LEU A 102 -7.99 -12.72 -0.86
N GLY A 103 -8.24 -13.76 -1.64
CA GLY A 103 -7.39 -14.08 -2.79
C GLY A 103 -7.53 -13.00 -3.86
N LEU A 104 -6.68 -11.96 -3.80
CA LEU A 104 -6.78 -10.75 -4.62
C LEU A 104 -6.76 -11.06 -6.12
N VAL A 105 -5.95 -12.03 -6.54
CA VAL A 105 -5.93 -12.50 -7.94
C VAL A 105 -7.31 -12.98 -8.39
N LYS A 106 -7.95 -13.87 -7.62
CA LYS A 106 -9.27 -14.41 -7.97
C LYS A 106 -10.35 -13.34 -7.92
N LEU A 107 -10.27 -12.45 -6.93
CA LEU A 107 -11.18 -11.33 -6.78
C LEU A 107 -11.09 -10.38 -7.98
N ALA A 108 -9.88 -9.93 -8.33
CA ALA A 108 -9.67 -9.00 -9.44
C ALA A 108 -10.14 -9.60 -10.78
N MET A 109 -9.83 -10.87 -11.04
CA MET A 109 -10.32 -11.58 -12.22
C MET A 109 -11.85 -11.65 -12.26
N ALA A 110 -12.49 -11.96 -11.13
CA ALA A 110 -13.95 -12.01 -11.03
C ALA A 110 -14.61 -10.64 -11.25
N MET A 111 -13.90 -9.55 -10.93
CA MET A 111 -14.36 -8.18 -11.12
C MET A 111 -13.98 -7.60 -12.49
N GLY A 112 -13.35 -8.39 -13.37
CA GLY A 112 -13.05 -7.99 -14.75
C GLY A 112 -11.71 -7.25 -14.93
N LEU A 113 -10.81 -7.33 -13.96
CA LEU A 113 -9.49 -6.71 -14.06
C LEU A 113 -8.43 -7.73 -14.48
N GLN A 114 -7.42 -7.23 -15.20
CA GLN A 114 -6.17 -7.96 -15.37
C GLN A 114 -5.34 -7.83 -14.08
N VAL A 115 -4.73 -8.93 -13.66
CA VAL A 115 -4.02 -9.00 -12.37
C VAL A 115 -2.73 -9.79 -12.46
N ARG A 116 -1.71 -9.34 -11.73
CA ARG A 116 -0.49 -10.11 -11.45
C ARG A 116 -0.21 -10.15 -9.97
N HIS A 117 0.45 -11.23 -9.55
CA HIS A 117 0.91 -11.46 -8.20
C HIS A 117 2.43 -11.64 -8.22
N VAL A 118 3.13 -10.85 -7.39
CA VAL A 118 4.59 -10.82 -7.30
C VAL A 118 5.03 -11.18 -5.89
N VAL A 119 5.85 -12.24 -5.80
CA VAL A 119 6.44 -12.71 -4.54
C VAL A 119 7.94 -12.44 -4.49
N LYS A 120 8.63 -12.49 -5.63
CA LYS A 120 10.08 -12.34 -5.71
C LYS A 120 10.48 -10.91 -6.08
N PRO A 121 11.45 -10.31 -5.37
CA PRO A 121 11.96 -8.97 -5.70
C PRO A 121 12.40 -8.81 -7.16
N ASP A 122 13.05 -9.83 -7.72
CA ASP A 122 13.54 -9.82 -9.11
C ASP A 122 12.43 -9.66 -10.16
N HIS A 123 11.18 -9.98 -9.80
CA HIS A 123 10.04 -9.87 -10.71
C HIS A 123 9.36 -8.49 -10.65
N VAL A 124 9.69 -7.65 -9.65
CA VAL A 124 9.01 -6.36 -9.41
C VAL A 124 9.13 -5.44 -10.63
N PHE A 125 10.34 -5.29 -11.18
CA PHE A 125 10.57 -4.38 -12.31
C PHE A 125 9.72 -4.75 -13.53
N ASN A 126 9.75 -6.01 -13.94
CA ASN A 126 8.97 -6.49 -15.09
C ASN A 126 7.46 -6.40 -14.84
N SER A 127 7.03 -6.52 -13.59
CA SER A 127 5.62 -6.45 -13.23
C SER A 127 5.11 -5.01 -13.18
N LEU A 128 5.93 -4.05 -12.74
CA LEU A 128 5.64 -2.62 -12.84
C LEU A 128 5.55 -2.17 -14.30
N LYS A 129 6.45 -2.65 -15.17
CA LYS A 129 6.37 -2.39 -16.61
C LYS A 129 5.06 -2.90 -17.20
N TRP A 130 4.71 -4.16 -16.91
CA TRP A 130 3.42 -4.71 -17.32
C TRP A 130 2.24 -3.88 -16.81
N LEU A 131 2.25 -3.47 -15.54
CA LEU A 131 1.17 -2.69 -14.95
C LEU A 131 0.94 -1.37 -15.71
N ILE A 132 2.03 -0.66 -16.04
CA ILE A 132 1.98 0.63 -16.74
C ILE A 132 1.54 0.43 -18.20
N ASP A 133 2.08 -0.59 -18.89
CA ASP A 133 1.87 -0.82 -20.33
C ASP A 133 0.52 -1.47 -20.64
N THR A 134 -0.14 -2.10 -19.65
CA THR A 134 -1.41 -2.78 -19.87
C THR A 134 -2.55 -1.78 -20.01
N GLU A 135 -3.47 -1.99 -20.94
CA GLU A 135 -4.66 -1.13 -21.09
C GLU A 135 -5.75 -1.48 -20.08
N GLY A 136 -6.56 -0.48 -19.71
CA GLY A 136 -7.66 -0.64 -18.76
C GLY A 136 -7.25 -0.75 -17.29
N PRO A 137 -8.21 -1.02 -16.39
CA PRO A 137 -7.97 -1.17 -14.97
C PRO A 137 -7.16 -2.45 -14.69
N THR A 138 -6.13 -2.32 -13.87
CA THR A 138 -5.13 -3.38 -13.67
C THR A 138 -4.62 -3.40 -12.24
N LEU A 139 -4.48 -4.60 -11.68
CA LEU A 139 -4.06 -4.80 -10.30
C LEU A 139 -2.73 -5.57 -10.23
N LEU A 140 -1.81 -5.07 -9.41
CA LEU A 140 -0.57 -5.72 -9.09
C LEU A 140 -0.53 -5.97 -7.57
N GLU A 141 -0.64 -7.24 -7.17
CA GLU A 141 -0.42 -7.66 -5.80
C GLU A 141 1.09 -7.92 -5.60
N VAL A 142 1.68 -7.26 -4.61
CA VAL A 142 3.09 -7.41 -4.26
C VAL A 142 3.18 -7.90 -2.83
N ILE A 143 3.70 -9.11 -2.64
CA ILE A 143 4.01 -9.62 -1.30
C ILE A 143 5.24 -8.87 -0.78
N THR A 144 5.11 -8.36 0.44
CA THR A 144 6.14 -7.57 1.11
C THR A 144 6.50 -8.17 2.47
N ASP A 145 7.68 -7.84 2.97
CA ASP A 145 8.12 -8.25 4.29
C ASP A 145 7.16 -7.73 5.36
N LYS A 146 6.87 -8.60 6.35
CA LYS A 146 6.06 -8.27 7.51
C LYS A 146 6.90 -7.61 8.60
N LYS A 147 6.24 -6.91 9.51
CA LYS A 147 6.82 -6.29 10.72
C LYS A 147 8.00 -5.35 10.43
N VAL A 148 7.97 -4.67 9.29
CA VAL A 148 8.99 -3.68 8.93
C VAL A 148 8.53 -2.28 9.37
N PRO A 149 9.23 -1.63 10.32
CA PRO A 149 8.84 -0.31 10.79
C PRO A 149 9.13 0.76 9.72
N VAL A 150 8.25 1.76 9.66
CA VAL A 150 8.51 3.01 8.93
C VAL A 150 9.48 3.87 9.74
N LEU A 151 10.60 4.26 9.14
CA LEU A 151 11.63 5.11 9.73
C LEU A 151 12.07 6.20 8.73
N PRO A 152 12.62 7.35 9.18
CA PRO A 152 12.72 7.76 10.59
C PRO A 152 11.34 8.05 11.21
N MET A 153 11.25 7.99 12.53
CA MET A 153 10.01 8.20 13.28
C MET A 153 10.26 9.09 14.49
N VAL A 154 9.43 10.12 14.69
CA VAL A 154 9.38 10.92 15.91
C VAL A 154 8.27 10.36 16.82
N PRO A 155 8.59 9.83 18.01
CA PRO A 155 7.59 9.36 18.95
C PRO A 155 6.64 10.45 19.42
N GLY A 156 5.44 10.06 19.87
CA GLY A 156 4.46 11.02 20.41
C GLY A 156 5.02 11.73 21.64
N GLY A 157 5.02 13.07 21.61
CA GLY A 157 5.53 13.90 22.71
C GLY A 157 7.01 14.28 22.61
N SER A 158 7.75 13.76 21.64
CA SER A 158 9.15 14.10 21.38
C SER A 158 9.32 15.33 20.48
N GLY A 159 10.50 15.95 20.53
CA GLY A 159 10.93 17.00 19.61
C GLY A 159 11.19 16.47 18.19
N LEU A 160 11.14 17.35 17.18
CA LEU A 160 11.36 16.96 15.77
C LEU A 160 12.78 16.43 15.51
N ASP A 161 13.75 16.85 16.31
CA ASP A 161 15.16 16.44 16.30
C ASP A 161 15.42 15.14 17.08
N GLU A 162 14.44 14.65 17.84
CA GLU A 162 14.52 13.41 18.66
C GLU A 162 13.98 12.20 17.89
N PHE A 163 14.38 12.04 16.62
CA PHE A 163 13.88 10.99 15.75
C PHE A 163 14.63 9.66 15.92
N ILE A 164 13.89 8.56 15.82
CA ILE A 164 14.44 7.21 15.73
C ILE A 164 14.86 6.95 14.29
N THR A 165 16.11 6.52 14.08
CA THR A 165 16.65 6.11 12.78
C THR A 165 16.71 4.61 12.62
N TRP A 166 16.91 4.18 11.37
CA TRP A 166 17.21 2.79 11.09
C TRP A 166 18.59 2.39 11.63
N ASP A 167 18.64 1.22 12.25
CA ASP A 167 19.85 0.60 12.81
C ASP A 167 19.84 -0.89 12.45
N ARG A 168 20.91 -1.35 11.79
CA ARG A 168 21.03 -2.72 11.30
C ARG A 168 21.15 -3.73 12.44
N GLU A 169 21.86 -3.39 13.51
CA GLU A 169 22.17 -4.33 14.60
C GLU A 169 20.94 -4.61 15.45
N LYS A 170 20.14 -3.57 15.74
CA LYS A 170 18.87 -3.70 16.47
C LYS A 170 17.82 -4.54 15.75
N ARG A 171 17.88 -4.61 14.40
CA ARG A 171 16.96 -5.42 13.60
C ARG A 171 17.25 -6.92 13.72
N ASN A 172 18.53 -7.32 13.84
CA ASN A 172 18.91 -8.73 13.92
C ASN A 172 18.53 -9.35 15.27
N ILE A 173 18.67 -8.60 16.37
CA ILE A 173 18.35 -9.08 17.73
C ILE A 173 16.88 -9.49 17.85
N LYS A 174 15.94 -8.73 17.26
CA LYS A 174 14.50 -9.07 17.29
C LYS A 174 14.11 -10.27 16.40
N ASN A 175 14.90 -10.63 15.40
CA ASN A 175 14.60 -11.74 14.49
C ASN A 175 15.14 -13.09 14.99
N ASP A 176 16.12 -13.10 15.89
CA ASP A 176 16.66 -14.34 16.49
C ASP A 176 15.81 -14.85 17.68
N GLU A 177 14.87 -14.03 18.18
CA GLU A 177 13.96 -14.38 19.29
C GLU A 177 12.53 -14.75 18.85
N SER A 178 12.24 -14.83 17.54
CA SER A 178 10.90 -15.12 16.98
C SER A 178 10.80 -16.45 16.25
#